data_AF-A0A0K9PC89-F1
#
_entry.id   AF-A0A0K9PC89-F1
#
_cell.length_a   1.000
_cell.length_b   1.000
_cell.length_c   1.000
_cell.angle_alpha   90.00
_cell.angle_beta   90.00
_cell.angle_gamma   90.00
#
_symmetry.space_group_name_H-M   'P 1'
#
loop_
_entity.id
_entity.type
_entity.pdbx_description
1 polymer ?
#
loop_
_entity_poly.entity_id
_entity_poly.type
_entity_poly.pdbx_seq_one_letter_code
_entity_poly.pdbx_strand_id
1 'polypeptide(L)'
;MESIPNGTSALVEHNKIWQEIEKRRRESSPLNGGGGSLKEAISASISRGKLVSGSATGGSAVMKTFANPFWVEMGVLCRRGFLNMKRTPKLFLARLVTVLGTGIILATIFWQLDTSPRSAQERLGFFAFAMTVMFYTCSDALPVFQEERNIFMRETAYNAYRRSSYVLSNALISIPSFVILSVGFACTTFFAVNLAGGAKGFGFYVVIILASFWSGISFISFLSGIIHDRIVSFTVTTSFLSLHFLFCGFFIARNRIPEYWLWFHYLTLSKYPYEAALRNEFNDPTRCFQQGVELFDNSPLGRFPTTMKLKLLKSMSDTLDQTLSNSTCFTTGVDILNRRGVNDLSKWNAVLVTVAWGFFFRILFYFTLVLGSKNKRK
;
A
#
# COMPACT_ATOMS: atom_id res chain seq x y z
N MET A 1 -21.47 -26.59 -20.27
CA MET A 1 -22.85 -27.04 -19.97
C MET A 1 -23.52 -27.38 -21.31
N GLU A 2 -23.02 -28.39 -22.02
CA GLU A 2 -23.49 -28.80 -23.35
C GLU A 2 -23.85 -30.29 -23.34
N SER A 3 -24.75 -30.70 -22.45
CA SER A 3 -25.18 -32.10 -22.39
C SER A 3 -26.57 -32.28 -21.77
N ILE A 4 -27.53 -31.42 -22.12
CA ILE A 4 -28.95 -31.65 -21.78
C ILE A 4 -29.78 -31.36 -23.03
N PRO A 5 -30.45 -32.35 -23.64
CA PRO A 5 -31.10 -32.20 -24.96
C PRO A 5 -32.29 -31.22 -24.97
N ASN A 6 -32.74 -30.75 -23.81
CA ASN A 6 -33.93 -29.91 -23.62
C ASN A 6 -33.70 -28.72 -22.67
N GLY A 7 -32.45 -28.30 -22.43
CA GLY A 7 -32.13 -27.33 -21.37
C GLY A 7 -32.79 -25.94 -21.51
N THR A 8 -33.06 -25.51 -22.75
CA THR A 8 -33.62 -24.17 -23.03
C THR A 8 -35.07 -24.19 -23.47
N SER A 9 -35.66 -25.36 -23.75
CA SER A 9 -37.04 -25.44 -24.26
C SER A 9 -38.06 -24.96 -23.23
N ALA A 10 -37.87 -25.26 -21.95
CA ALA A 10 -38.72 -24.78 -20.86
C ALA A 10 -38.70 -23.24 -20.72
N LEU A 11 -37.56 -22.60 -20.95
CA LEU A 11 -37.42 -21.14 -20.89
C LEU A 11 -38.07 -20.46 -22.10
N VAL A 12 -37.96 -21.09 -23.28
CA VAL A 12 -38.62 -20.61 -24.50
C VAL A 12 -40.14 -20.74 -24.40
N GLU A 13 -40.63 -21.86 -23.86
CA GLU A 13 -42.06 -22.09 -23.63
C GLU A 13 -42.63 -21.08 -22.62
N HIS A 14 -41.92 -20.87 -21.51
CA HIS A 14 -42.30 -19.87 -20.51
C HIS A 14 -42.35 -18.46 -21.11
N ASN A 15 -41.39 -18.10 -21.98
CA ASN A 15 -41.39 -16.79 -22.65
C ASN A 15 -42.57 -16.62 -23.63
N LYS A 16 -42.94 -17.67 -24.37
CA LYS A 16 -44.11 -17.64 -25.26
C LYS A 16 -45.41 -17.44 -24.47
N ILE A 17 -45.58 -18.20 -23.39
CA ILE A 17 -46.75 -18.06 -22.48
C ILE A 17 -46.81 -16.65 -21.91
N TRP A 18 -45.67 -16.09 -21.51
CA TRP A 18 -45.60 -14.71 -20.98
C TRP A 18 -46.02 -13.66 -22.02
N GLN A 19 -45.60 -13.82 -23.28
CA GLN A 19 -46.00 -12.93 -24.36
C GLN A 19 -47.49 -13.04 -24.69
N GLU A 20 -48.08 -14.23 -24.64
CA GLU A 20 -49.52 -14.43 -24.82
C GLU A 20 -50.35 -13.83 -23.69
N ILE A 21 -49.90 -13.95 -22.44
CA ILE A 21 -50.54 -13.30 -21.30
C ILE A 21 -50.51 -11.79 -21.47
N GLU A 22 -49.37 -11.22 -21.88
CA GLU A 22 -49.24 -9.77 -22.06
C GLU A 22 -50.07 -9.26 -23.25
N LYS A 23 -50.18 -10.06 -24.31
CA LYS A 23 -51.06 -9.77 -25.46
C LYS A 23 -52.54 -9.78 -25.06
N ARG A 24 -53.00 -10.80 -24.31
CA ARG A 24 -54.36 -10.85 -23.77
C ARG A 24 -54.64 -9.71 -22.79
N ARG A 25 -53.64 -9.23 -22.05
CA ARG A 25 -53.75 -8.09 -21.14
C ARG A 25 -53.93 -6.75 -21.86
N ARG A 26 -53.31 -6.62 -23.04
CA ARG A 26 -53.51 -5.47 -23.93
C ARG A 26 -54.87 -5.50 -24.61
N GLU A 27 -55.36 -6.67 -24.99
CA GLU A 27 -56.67 -6.84 -25.66
C GLU A 27 -57.87 -6.77 -24.69
N SER A 28 -57.70 -7.10 -23.40
CA SER A 28 -58.75 -7.02 -22.36
C SER A 28 -58.85 -5.66 -21.66
N SER A 29 -58.06 -4.66 -22.07
CA SER A 29 -58.22 -3.30 -21.59
C SER A 29 -59.25 -2.58 -22.45
N PRO A 30 -60.43 -2.20 -21.93
CA PRO A 30 -61.33 -1.33 -22.68
C PRO A 30 -60.60 0.00 -22.86
N LEU A 31 -60.34 0.36 -24.12
CA LEU A 31 -59.99 1.70 -24.51
C LEU A 31 -61.12 2.63 -24.08
N ASN A 32 -60.98 3.25 -22.91
CA ASN A 32 -61.61 4.52 -22.65
C ASN A 32 -60.50 5.56 -22.54
N GLY A 33 -60.49 6.47 -23.51
CA GLY A 33 -59.47 7.49 -23.65
C GLY A 33 -59.43 8.44 -22.46
N GLY A 34 -58.22 8.81 -22.08
CA GLY A 34 -57.94 9.77 -21.02
C GLY A 34 -56.63 9.41 -20.35
N GLY A 35 -55.60 10.23 -20.54
CA GLY A 35 -54.31 10.05 -19.88
C GLY A 35 -54.50 10.03 -18.36
N GLY A 36 -54.55 8.84 -17.78
CA GLY A 36 -54.61 8.64 -16.34
C GLY A 36 -53.37 9.26 -15.70
N SER A 37 -53.60 10.30 -14.91
CA SER A 37 -52.57 11.04 -14.18
C SER A 37 -51.70 10.06 -13.41
N LEU A 38 -50.38 10.33 -13.35
CA LEU A 38 -49.38 9.58 -12.58
C LEU A 38 -49.88 9.15 -11.19
N LYS A 39 -50.78 9.93 -10.58
CA LYS A 39 -51.45 9.63 -9.30
C LYS A 39 -52.27 8.33 -9.30
N GLU A 40 -52.95 7.97 -10.39
CA GLU A 40 -53.74 6.74 -10.48
C GLU A 40 -52.86 5.51 -10.69
N ALA A 41 -51.78 5.64 -11.45
CA ALA A 41 -50.78 4.58 -11.57
C ALA A 41 -50.09 4.32 -10.23
N ILE A 42 -49.81 5.39 -9.47
CA ILE A 42 -49.27 5.31 -8.10
C ILE A 42 -50.28 4.68 -7.15
N SER A 43 -51.55 5.11 -7.14
CA SER A 43 -52.58 4.58 -6.25
C SER A 43 -52.89 3.10 -6.52
N ALA A 44 -52.92 2.69 -7.80
CA ALA A 44 -53.07 1.30 -8.20
C ALA A 44 -51.86 0.43 -7.81
N SER A 45 -50.67 1.02 -7.72
CA SER A 45 -49.46 0.32 -7.29
C SER A 45 -49.38 0.18 -5.76
N ILE A 46 -49.92 1.16 -5.03
CA ILE A 46 -50.09 1.12 -3.57
C ILE A 46 -51.15 0.08 -3.17
N SER A 47 -52.31 0.07 -3.84
CA SER A 47 -53.38 -0.89 -3.55
C SER A 47 -53.00 -2.34 -3.85
N ARG A 48 -52.08 -2.56 -4.79
CA ARG A 48 -51.49 -3.87 -5.11
C ARG A 48 -50.36 -4.28 -4.16
N GLY A 49 -50.10 -3.51 -3.10
CA GLY A 49 -49.05 -3.79 -2.12
C GLY A 49 -47.62 -3.68 -2.65
N LYS A 50 -47.42 -3.12 -3.85
CA LYS A 50 -46.09 -2.91 -4.44
C LYS A 50 -45.41 -1.64 -3.92
N LEU A 51 -46.17 -0.73 -3.33
CA LEU A 51 -45.68 0.49 -2.67
C LEU A 51 -46.37 0.63 -1.31
N VAL A 52 -45.61 0.91 -0.26
CA VAL A 52 -46.17 1.24 1.07
C VAL A 52 -46.65 2.69 1.03
N SER A 53 -47.93 2.90 1.35
CA SER A 53 -48.49 4.25 1.51
C SER A 53 -47.85 4.90 2.74
N GLY A 54 -47.00 5.90 2.55
CA GLY A 54 -46.52 6.73 3.64
C GLY A 54 -47.69 7.57 4.15
N SER A 55 -48.33 7.15 5.24
CA SER A 55 -49.33 7.97 5.92
C SER A 55 -48.65 9.24 6.42
N ALA A 56 -49.02 10.37 5.82
CA ALA A 56 -48.60 11.70 6.24
C ALA A 56 -49.28 12.04 7.56
N THR A 57 -48.76 11.50 8.66
CA THR A 57 -49.05 11.96 10.02
C THR A 57 -47.73 12.31 10.70
N GLY A 58 -47.43 13.61 10.72
CA GLY A 58 -46.79 14.27 11.87
C GLY A 58 -45.35 13.93 12.27
N GLY A 59 -44.56 13.24 11.45
CA GLY A 59 -43.12 13.12 11.69
C GLY A 59 -42.39 12.80 10.40
N SER A 60 -41.42 13.62 10.02
CA SER A 60 -40.46 13.31 8.95
C SER A 60 -39.66 12.06 9.33
N ALA A 61 -40.24 10.88 9.12
CA ALA A 61 -39.55 9.62 9.20
C ALA A 61 -38.56 9.61 8.02
N VAL A 62 -37.35 10.09 8.27
CA VAL A 62 -36.21 9.94 7.36
C VAL A 62 -36.09 8.45 7.06
N MET A 63 -36.53 8.02 5.88
CA MET A 63 -36.36 6.64 5.43
C MET A 63 -34.86 6.34 5.47
N LYS A 64 -34.43 5.52 6.44
CA LYS A 64 -33.02 5.15 6.58
C LYS A 64 -32.62 4.41 5.30
N THR A 65 -31.70 5.00 4.53
CA THR A 65 -31.18 4.42 3.28
C THR A 65 -30.53 3.05 3.48
N PHE A 66 -30.10 2.74 4.71
CA PHE A 66 -29.50 1.47 5.10
C PHE A 66 -30.22 0.91 6.34
N ALA A 67 -30.45 -0.41 6.35
CA ALA A 67 -31.13 -1.10 7.44
C ALA A 67 -30.30 -1.15 8.73
N ASN A 68 -28.97 -1.25 8.61
CA ASN A 68 -28.04 -1.43 9.73
C ASN A 68 -27.28 -0.14 10.04
N PRO A 69 -26.84 0.07 11.30
CA PRO A 69 -25.91 1.14 11.63
C PRO A 69 -24.50 0.82 11.13
N PHE A 70 -23.72 1.88 10.86
CA PHE A 70 -22.37 1.81 10.28
C PHE A 70 -21.43 0.81 11.01
N TRP A 71 -21.43 0.82 12.35
CA TRP A 71 -20.55 -0.03 13.15
C TRP A 71 -20.88 -1.52 13.03
N VAL A 72 -22.17 -1.86 12.91
CA VAL A 72 -22.63 -3.24 12.72
C VAL A 72 -22.23 -3.73 11.32
N GLU A 73 -22.41 -2.90 10.29
CA GLU A 73 -21.92 -3.21 8.94
C GLU A 73 -20.42 -3.49 8.94
N MET A 74 -19.63 -2.61 9.57
CA MET A 74 -18.17 -2.78 9.65
C MET A 74 -17.79 -4.06 10.40
N GLY A 75 -18.43 -4.37 11.53
CA GLY A 75 -18.17 -5.60 12.28
C GLY A 75 -18.46 -6.87 11.49
N VAL A 76 -19.58 -6.91 10.77
CA VAL A 76 -19.95 -8.04 9.89
C VAL A 76 -18.95 -8.20 8.75
N LEU A 77 -18.57 -7.09 8.10
CA LEU A 77 -17.59 -7.11 7.00
C LEU A 77 -16.19 -7.52 7.48
N CYS A 78 -15.74 -7.03 8.65
CA CYS A 78 -14.49 -7.46 9.28
C CYS A 78 -14.51 -8.97 9.58
N ARG A 79 -15.59 -9.48 10.19
CA ARG A 79 -15.75 -10.91 10.47
C ARG A 79 -15.70 -11.74 9.18
N ARG A 80 -16.38 -11.28 8.13
CA ARG A 80 -16.34 -11.91 6.80
C ARG A 80 -14.92 -11.92 6.23
N GLY A 81 -14.23 -10.78 6.26
CA GLY A 81 -12.84 -10.67 5.80
C GLY A 81 -11.89 -11.59 6.57
N PHE A 82 -12.02 -11.67 7.90
CA PHE A 82 -11.23 -12.55 8.73
C PHE A 82 -11.48 -14.03 8.42
N LEU A 83 -12.74 -14.42 8.26
CA LEU A 83 -13.10 -15.78 7.85
C LEU A 83 -12.54 -16.11 6.47
N ASN A 84 -12.58 -15.17 5.52
CA ASN A 84 -12.01 -15.36 4.18
C ASN A 84 -10.48 -15.56 4.26
N MET A 85 -9.79 -14.71 5.03
CA MET A 85 -8.34 -14.84 5.26
C MET A 85 -7.99 -16.19 5.89
N LYS A 86 -8.77 -16.66 6.88
CA LYS A 86 -8.56 -17.95 7.53
C LYS A 86 -8.83 -19.14 6.60
N ARG A 87 -9.87 -19.07 5.77
CA ARG A 87 -10.26 -20.14 4.83
C ARG A 87 -9.38 -20.19 3.58
N THR A 88 -8.74 -19.08 3.24
CA THR A 88 -7.91 -18.95 2.04
C THR A 88 -6.46 -18.61 2.42
N PRO A 89 -5.74 -19.51 3.13
CA PRO A 89 -4.41 -19.20 3.66
C PRO A 89 -3.35 -19.08 2.56
N LYS A 90 -3.63 -19.57 1.34
CA LYS A 90 -2.68 -19.60 0.22
C LYS A 90 -2.11 -18.21 -0.10
N LEU A 91 -2.93 -17.17 -0.13
CA LEU A 91 -2.49 -15.81 -0.45
C LEU A 91 -1.58 -15.24 0.65
N PHE A 92 -1.98 -15.41 1.91
CA PHE A 92 -1.17 -14.96 3.05
C PHE A 92 0.15 -15.73 3.13
N LEU A 93 0.12 -17.05 2.93
CA LEU A 93 1.30 -17.89 2.94
C LEU A 93 2.26 -17.54 1.81
N ALA A 94 1.75 -17.28 0.60
CA ALA A 94 2.57 -16.83 -0.52
C ALA A 94 3.32 -15.53 -0.18
N ARG A 95 2.62 -14.53 0.37
CA ARG A 95 3.27 -13.30 0.86
C ARG A 95 4.31 -13.56 1.92
N LEU A 96 3.97 -14.39 2.91
CA LEU A 96 4.87 -14.71 4.01
C LEU A 96 6.15 -15.38 3.49
N VAL A 97 6.03 -16.35 2.57
CA VAL A 97 7.17 -17.02 1.94
C VAL A 97 7.99 -16.05 1.11
N THR A 98 7.37 -15.17 0.33
CA THR A 98 8.10 -14.15 -0.44
C THR A 98 8.86 -13.19 0.48
N VAL A 99 8.20 -12.66 1.52
CA VAL A 99 8.82 -11.71 2.46
C VAL A 99 9.96 -12.37 3.24
N LEU A 100 9.74 -13.55 3.80
CA LEU A 100 10.77 -14.27 4.55
C LEU A 100 11.90 -14.74 3.63
N GLY A 101 11.58 -15.26 2.45
CA GLY A 101 12.57 -15.69 1.45
C GLY A 101 13.46 -14.53 1.00
N THR A 102 12.87 -13.38 0.67
CA THR A 102 13.65 -12.18 0.35
C THR A 102 14.45 -11.68 1.56
N GLY A 103 13.88 -11.73 2.77
CA GLY A 103 14.60 -11.38 4.00
C GLY A 103 15.82 -12.27 4.25
N ILE A 104 15.70 -13.58 4.03
CA ILE A 104 16.82 -14.54 4.16
C ILE A 104 17.89 -14.27 3.10
N ILE A 105 17.50 -14.03 1.83
CA ILE A 105 18.45 -13.69 0.77
C ILE A 105 19.21 -12.40 1.10
N LEU A 106 18.52 -11.37 1.59
CA LEU A 106 19.17 -10.14 2.01
C LEU A 106 20.08 -10.35 3.23
N ALA A 107 19.63 -11.15 4.20
CA ALA A 107 20.42 -11.49 5.36
C ALA A 107 21.74 -12.18 4.99
N THR A 108 21.73 -13.09 4.00
CA THR A 108 22.95 -13.80 3.57
C THR A 108 23.87 -12.92 2.72
N ILE A 109 23.33 -12.06 1.86
CA ILE A 109 24.13 -11.15 1.02
C ILE A 109 24.80 -10.06 1.88
N PHE A 110 24.07 -9.49 2.84
CA PHE A 110 24.53 -8.38 3.69
C PHE A 110 24.90 -8.87 5.10
N TRP A 111 25.50 -10.05 5.20
CA TRP A 111 25.78 -10.69 6.48
C TRP A 111 26.79 -9.90 7.31
N GLN A 112 26.44 -9.58 8.56
CA GLN A 112 27.29 -8.94 9.57
C GLN A 112 28.15 -7.78 9.05
N LEU A 113 27.50 -6.73 8.58
CA LEU A 113 28.21 -5.53 8.10
C LEU A 113 28.98 -4.86 9.25
N ASP A 114 30.25 -4.56 9.01
CA ASP A 114 31.12 -3.82 9.91
C ASP A 114 30.92 -2.28 9.75
N THR A 115 31.79 -1.50 10.39
CA THR A 115 31.75 -0.03 10.34
C THR A 115 32.70 0.58 9.31
N SER A 116 33.17 -0.19 8.32
CA SER A 116 33.96 0.35 7.22
C SER A 116 33.12 1.27 6.30
N PRO A 117 33.78 2.15 5.52
CA PRO A 117 33.10 3.02 4.57
C PRO A 117 32.39 2.23 3.46
N ARG A 118 32.92 1.04 3.13
CA ARG A 118 32.28 0.10 2.21
C ARG A 118 30.96 -0.42 2.79
N SER A 119 30.98 -0.90 4.02
CA SER A 119 29.80 -1.44 4.70
C SER A 119 28.74 -0.36 4.93
N ALA A 120 29.13 0.90 5.12
CA ALA A 120 28.20 2.02 5.13
C ALA A 120 27.42 2.13 3.80
N GLN A 121 28.10 2.02 2.65
CA GLN A 121 27.46 2.06 1.34
C GLN A 121 26.58 0.81 1.09
N GLU A 122 27.01 -0.37 1.56
CA GLU A 122 26.24 -1.60 1.47
C GLU A 122 24.93 -1.50 2.30
N ARG A 123 24.97 -0.88 3.49
CA ARG A 123 23.76 -0.57 4.29
C ARG A 123 22.79 0.35 3.55
N LEU A 124 23.27 1.35 2.82
CA LEU A 124 22.42 2.23 2.00
C LEU A 124 21.68 1.44 0.91
N GLY A 125 22.38 0.51 0.24
CA GLY A 125 21.79 -0.38 -0.77
C GLY A 125 20.78 -1.36 -0.18
N PHE A 126 21.13 -1.95 0.97
CA PHE A 126 20.24 -2.84 1.73
C PHE A 126 18.90 -2.16 2.04
N PHE A 127 18.93 -0.96 2.65
CA PHE A 127 17.68 -0.27 3.00
C PHE A 127 16.88 0.17 1.78
N ALA A 128 17.54 0.62 0.72
CA ALA A 128 16.87 1.02 -0.51
C ALA A 128 16.10 -0.15 -1.13
N PHE A 129 16.73 -1.33 -1.20
CA PHE A 129 16.11 -2.53 -1.70
C PHE A 129 15.03 -3.07 -0.75
N ALA A 130 15.35 -3.17 0.54
CA ALA A 130 14.44 -3.69 1.57
C ALA A 130 13.11 -2.90 1.61
N MET A 131 13.17 -1.57 1.67
CA MET A 131 11.97 -0.74 1.71
C MET A 131 11.16 -0.84 0.41
N THR A 132 11.84 -0.89 -0.74
CA THR A 132 11.18 -0.97 -2.04
C THR A 132 10.49 -2.32 -2.25
N VAL A 133 11.12 -3.43 -1.84
CA VAL A 133 10.52 -4.77 -1.93
C VAL A 133 9.20 -4.83 -1.17
N MET A 134 9.07 -4.18 -0.01
CA MET A 134 7.80 -4.17 0.75
C MET A 134 6.64 -3.63 -0.11
N PHE A 135 6.89 -2.61 -0.94
CA PHE A 135 5.88 -2.07 -1.87
C PHE A 135 5.61 -3.03 -3.03
N TYR A 136 6.64 -3.66 -3.62
CA TYR A 136 6.44 -4.65 -4.68
C TYR A 136 5.63 -5.85 -4.21
N THR A 137 5.91 -6.37 -3.01
CA THR A 137 5.14 -7.48 -2.44
C THR A 137 3.65 -7.16 -2.33
N CYS A 138 3.27 -5.91 -2.08
CA CYS A 138 1.86 -5.51 -2.03
C CYS A 138 1.12 -5.64 -3.37
N SER A 139 1.85 -5.66 -4.51
CA SER A 139 1.26 -5.70 -5.86
C SER A 139 0.49 -6.99 -6.13
N ASP A 140 0.78 -8.06 -5.39
CA ASP A 140 0.04 -9.33 -5.47
C ASP A 140 -1.42 -9.22 -5.02
N ALA A 141 -1.76 -8.17 -4.26
CA ALA A 141 -3.10 -7.89 -3.77
C ALA A 141 -4.02 -7.36 -4.85
N LEU A 142 -3.43 -6.78 -5.89
CA LEU A 142 -4.13 -6.08 -6.95
C LEU A 142 -5.26 -6.91 -7.59
N PRO A 143 -5.02 -8.14 -8.09
CA PRO A 143 -6.08 -8.96 -8.67
C PRO A 143 -7.17 -9.34 -7.65
N VAL A 144 -6.80 -9.52 -6.38
CA VAL A 144 -7.74 -9.85 -5.30
C VAL A 144 -8.68 -8.68 -5.04
N PHE A 145 -8.15 -7.46 -4.95
CA PHE A 145 -8.97 -6.26 -4.81
C PHE A 145 -9.88 -6.02 -6.00
N GLN A 146 -9.41 -6.27 -7.24
CA GLN A 146 -10.26 -6.15 -8.43
C GLN A 146 -11.43 -7.15 -8.40
N GLU A 147 -11.21 -8.36 -7.89
CA GLU A 147 -12.25 -9.37 -7.73
C GLU A 147 -13.25 -9.02 -6.63
N GLU A 148 -12.76 -8.64 -5.44
CA GLU A 148 -13.61 -8.20 -4.32
C GLU A 148 -14.46 -6.98 -4.70
N ARG A 149 -13.89 -6.05 -5.47
CA ARG A 149 -14.60 -4.89 -5.98
C ARG A 149 -15.82 -5.29 -6.81
N ASN A 150 -15.73 -6.31 -7.65
CA ASN A 150 -16.88 -6.76 -8.45
C ASN A 150 -18.02 -7.29 -7.56
N ILE A 151 -17.69 -8.01 -6.49
CA ILE A 151 -18.65 -8.48 -5.49
C ILE A 151 -19.26 -7.29 -4.75
N PHE A 152 -18.42 -6.38 -4.27
CA PHE A 152 -18.83 -5.16 -3.59
C PHE A 152 -19.79 -4.29 -4.43
N MET A 153 -19.52 -4.14 -5.72
CA MET A 153 -20.38 -3.35 -6.62
C MET A 153 -21.77 -3.97 -6.77
N ARG A 154 -21.86 -5.31 -6.74
CA ARG A 154 -23.15 -6.02 -6.75
C ARG A 154 -23.89 -5.85 -5.42
N GLU A 155 -23.21 -6.02 -4.29
CA GLU A 155 -23.81 -5.89 -2.95
C GLU A 155 -24.30 -4.46 -2.67
N THR A 156 -23.54 -3.45 -3.09
CA THR A 156 -23.91 -2.04 -2.93
C THR A 156 -24.97 -1.56 -3.93
N ALA A 157 -25.18 -2.26 -5.06
CA ALA A 157 -26.31 -1.97 -5.95
C ALA A 157 -27.66 -2.22 -5.26
N TYR A 158 -27.71 -3.20 -4.35
CA TYR A 158 -28.87 -3.50 -3.49
C TYR A 158 -28.85 -2.77 -2.14
N ASN A 159 -27.98 -1.77 -1.95
CA ASN A 159 -27.81 -1.03 -0.70
C ASN A 159 -27.59 -1.92 0.55
N ALA A 160 -26.91 -3.06 0.40
CA ALA A 160 -26.69 -3.99 1.52
C ALA A 160 -25.88 -3.37 2.67
N TYR A 161 -24.91 -2.51 2.35
CA TYR A 161 -24.08 -1.77 3.31
C TYR A 161 -23.43 -0.55 2.64
N ARG A 162 -22.85 0.36 3.43
CA ARG A 162 -22.21 1.59 2.94
C ARG A 162 -20.82 1.32 2.36
N ARG A 163 -20.44 2.11 1.36
CA ARG A 163 -19.09 2.07 0.75
C ARG A 163 -17.98 2.35 1.77
N SER A 164 -18.23 3.29 2.68
CA SER A 164 -17.28 3.62 3.75
C SER A 164 -17.07 2.44 4.71
N SER A 165 -18.13 1.68 5.03
CA SER A 165 -18.05 0.48 5.87
C SER A 165 -17.13 -0.57 5.23
N TYR A 166 -17.21 -0.75 3.91
CA TYR A 166 -16.31 -1.65 3.18
C TYR A 166 -14.85 -1.18 3.21
N VAL A 167 -14.57 0.08 2.86
CA VAL A 167 -13.19 0.58 2.82
C VAL A 167 -12.53 0.51 4.21
N LEU A 168 -13.25 0.88 5.26
CA LEU A 168 -12.74 0.87 6.63
C LEU A 168 -12.57 -0.57 7.16
N SER A 169 -13.54 -1.45 6.93
CA SER A 169 -13.42 -2.86 7.33
C SER A 169 -12.24 -3.56 6.64
N ASN A 170 -12.04 -3.29 5.35
CA ASN A 170 -10.92 -3.83 4.57
C ASN A 170 -9.55 -3.28 5.06
N ALA A 171 -9.50 -2.01 5.46
CA ALA A 171 -8.31 -1.43 6.08
C ALA A 171 -7.96 -2.13 7.41
N LEU A 172 -8.96 -2.30 8.29
CA LEU A 172 -8.76 -2.91 9.61
C LEU A 172 -8.32 -4.38 9.53
N ILE A 173 -8.94 -5.17 8.63
CA ILE A 173 -8.63 -6.60 8.52
C ILE A 173 -7.20 -6.87 8.01
N SER A 174 -6.61 -5.90 7.32
CA SER A 174 -5.27 -6.04 6.75
C SER A 174 -4.16 -5.87 7.80
N ILE A 175 -4.40 -5.10 8.87
CA ILE A 175 -3.39 -4.74 9.88
C ILE A 175 -2.74 -5.96 10.55
N PRO A 176 -3.47 -6.99 11.04
CA PRO A 176 -2.84 -8.14 11.69
C PRO A 176 -1.87 -8.88 10.78
N SER A 177 -2.20 -9.00 9.48
CA SER A 177 -1.33 -9.66 8.51
C SER A 177 -0.01 -8.88 8.31
N PHE A 178 -0.07 -7.55 8.29
CA PHE A 178 1.11 -6.71 8.14
C PHE A 178 2.02 -6.75 9.36
N VAL A 179 1.45 -6.85 10.57
CA VAL A 179 2.26 -7.01 11.79
C VAL A 179 3.10 -8.28 11.70
N ILE A 180 2.51 -9.41 11.29
CA ILE A 180 3.24 -10.68 11.14
C ILE A 180 4.32 -10.57 10.07
N LEU A 181 4.01 -10.02 8.90
CA LEU A 181 4.98 -9.85 7.81
C LEU A 181 6.13 -8.92 8.20
N SER A 182 5.83 -7.82 8.90
CA SER A 182 6.82 -6.82 9.32
C SER A 182 7.76 -7.37 10.37
N VAL A 183 7.22 -8.06 11.38
CA VAL A 183 8.03 -8.73 12.40
C VAL A 183 8.87 -9.83 11.77
N GLY A 184 8.29 -10.65 10.88
CA GLY A 184 9.02 -11.71 10.19
C GLY A 184 10.23 -11.18 9.39
N PHE A 185 10.02 -10.13 8.58
CA PHE A 185 11.10 -9.51 7.81
C PHE A 185 12.15 -8.83 8.69
N ALA A 186 11.72 -8.15 9.76
CA ALA A 186 12.64 -7.52 10.70
C ALA A 186 13.49 -8.56 11.43
N CYS A 187 12.90 -9.66 11.88
CA CYS A 187 13.62 -10.74 12.57
C CYS A 187 14.67 -11.41 11.67
N THR A 188 14.36 -11.63 10.39
CA THR A 188 15.32 -12.26 9.46
C THR A 188 16.48 -11.32 9.11
N THR A 189 16.23 -10.02 8.97
CA THR A 189 17.25 -9.08 8.47
C THR A 189 18.00 -8.31 9.55
N PHE A 190 17.34 -7.86 10.61
CA PHE A 190 17.92 -6.90 11.56
C PHE A 190 19.16 -7.45 12.29
N PHE A 191 19.05 -8.67 12.80
CA PHE A 191 20.14 -9.31 13.54
C PHE A 191 21.22 -9.86 12.60
N ALA A 192 20.83 -10.41 11.44
CA ALA A 192 21.77 -10.99 10.48
C ALA A 192 22.66 -9.93 9.83
N VAL A 193 22.11 -8.76 9.49
CA VAL A 193 22.85 -7.64 8.88
C VAL A 193 23.65 -6.84 9.92
N ASN A 194 23.42 -7.09 11.22
CA ASN A 194 23.99 -6.32 12.33
C ASN A 194 23.58 -4.83 12.27
N LEU A 195 22.28 -4.57 12.24
CA LEU A 195 21.71 -3.21 12.25
C LEU A 195 21.80 -2.54 13.62
N ALA A 196 21.86 -1.21 13.64
CA ALA A 196 22.09 -0.41 14.83
C ALA A 196 20.85 -0.24 15.73
N GLY A 197 21.11 0.19 16.98
CA GLY A 197 20.07 0.70 17.89
C GLY A 197 19.44 -0.33 18.82
N GLY A 198 19.93 -1.58 18.82
CA GLY A 198 19.47 -2.64 19.72
C GLY A 198 17.96 -2.83 19.69
N ALA A 199 17.33 -3.01 20.86
CA ALA A 199 15.88 -3.22 20.94
C ALA A 199 15.04 -2.02 20.47
N LYS A 200 15.49 -0.78 20.73
CA LYS A 200 14.79 0.44 20.28
C LYS A 200 14.88 0.59 18.75
N GLY A 201 16.05 0.33 18.18
CA GLY A 201 16.29 0.32 16.74
C GLY A 201 15.46 -0.75 16.03
N PHE A 202 15.40 -1.97 16.60
CA PHE A 202 14.56 -3.06 16.11
C PHE A 202 13.08 -2.70 16.12
N GLY A 203 12.56 -2.20 17.24
CA GLY A 203 11.16 -1.79 17.35
C GLY A 203 10.79 -0.71 16.34
N PHE A 204 11.67 0.30 16.15
CA PHE A 204 11.47 1.32 15.12
C PHE A 204 11.49 0.72 13.70
N TYR A 205 12.40 -0.22 13.43
CA TYR A 205 12.50 -0.90 12.14
C TYR A 205 11.21 -1.69 11.81
N VAL A 206 10.64 -2.39 12.78
CA VAL A 206 9.33 -3.06 12.63
C VAL A 206 8.23 -2.06 12.30
N VAL A 207 8.19 -0.92 13.00
CA VAL A 207 7.16 0.12 12.78
C VAL A 207 7.25 0.73 11.37
N ILE A 208 8.44 1.00 10.86
CA ILE A 208 8.58 1.57 9.51
C ILE A 208 8.28 0.55 8.40
N ILE A 209 8.59 -0.73 8.61
CA ILE A 209 8.16 -1.79 7.69
C ILE A 209 6.63 -1.92 7.70
N LEU A 210 6.01 -1.86 8.88
CA LEU A 210 4.55 -1.90 9.02
C LEU A 210 3.88 -0.71 8.31
N ALA A 211 4.43 0.49 8.48
CA ALA A 211 3.97 1.69 7.76
C ALA A 211 4.14 1.55 6.24
N SER A 212 5.22 0.89 5.78
CA SER A 212 5.46 0.62 4.36
C SER A 212 4.42 -0.33 3.79
N PHE A 213 4.08 -1.42 4.48
CA PHE A 213 2.99 -2.32 4.06
C PHE A 213 1.63 -1.59 4.05
N TRP A 214 1.35 -0.77 5.06
CA TRP A 214 0.11 0.02 5.14
C TRP A 214 -0.04 0.99 3.97
N SER A 215 1.01 1.74 3.64
CA SER A 215 1.01 2.68 2.51
C SER A 215 0.96 1.96 1.17
N GLY A 216 1.77 0.90 1.01
CA GLY A 216 1.83 0.08 -0.19
C GLY A 216 0.49 -0.58 -0.50
N ILE A 217 -0.14 -1.28 0.45
CA ILE A 217 -1.44 -1.91 0.19
C ILE A 217 -2.51 -0.89 -0.15
N SER A 218 -2.46 0.29 0.46
CA SER A 218 -3.46 1.34 0.26
C SER A 218 -3.33 1.93 -1.13
N PHE A 219 -2.08 2.15 -1.60
CA PHE A 219 -1.80 2.51 -2.99
C PHE A 219 -2.32 1.47 -3.98
N ILE A 220 -2.08 0.18 -3.73
CA ILE A 220 -2.58 -0.90 -4.57
C ILE A 220 -4.12 -0.95 -4.58
N SER A 221 -4.76 -0.75 -3.43
CA SER A 221 -6.23 -0.68 -3.35
C SER A 221 -6.77 0.46 -4.21
N PHE A 222 -6.15 1.64 -4.18
CA PHE A 222 -6.52 2.76 -5.03
C PHE A 222 -6.39 2.44 -6.53
N LEU A 223 -5.25 1.87 -6.95
CA LEU A 223 -5.06 1.47 -8.35
C LEU A 223 -6.09 0.45 -8.83
N SER A 224 -6.46 -0.52 -7.98
CA SER A 224 -7.51 -1.51 -8.28
C SER A 224 -8.90 -0.87 -8.53
N GLY A 225 -9.13 0.32 -7.98
CA GLY A 225 -10.35 1.10 -8.17
C GLY A 225 -10.39 1.83 -9.51
N ILE A 226 -9.23 2.27 -10.03
CA ILE A 226 -9.10 2.99 -11.30
C ILE A 226 -9.09 2.04 -12.48
N ILE A 227 -8.17 1.06 -12.45
CA ILE A 227 -7.89 0.21 -13.61
C ILE A 227 -8.70 -1.08 -13.49
N HIS A 228 -9.50 -1.38 -14.52
CA HIS A 228 -10.43 -2.50 -14.50
C HIS A 228 -9.83 -3.78 -15.10
N ASP A 229 -8.90 -3.64 -16.04
CA ASP A 229 -8.21 -4.76 -16.64
C ASP A 229 -7.07 -5.27 -15.74
N ARG A 230 -7.00 -6.58 -15.52
CA ARG A 230 -6.03 -7.19 -14.59
C ARG A 230 -4.58 -7.04 -15.09
N ILE A 231 -4.35 -7.27 -16.39
CA ILE A 231 -3.01 -7.29 -16.99
C ILE A 231 -2.48 -5.87 -17.05
N VAL A 232 -3.27 -4.93 -17.58
CA VAL A 232 -2.90 -3.52 -17.68
C VAL A 232 -2.63 -2.95 -16.28
N SER A 233 -3.48 -3.26 -15.30
CA SER A 233 -3.30 -2.76 -13.94
C SER A 233 -1.98 -3.23 -13.33
N PHE A 234 -1.62 -4.50 -13.53
CA PHE A 234 -0.37 -5.04 -13.00
C PHE A 234 0.84 -4.39 -13.66
N THR A 235 0.86 -4.26 -14.98
CA THR A 235 1.95 -3.60 -15.72
C THR A 235 2.14 -2.15 -15.30
N VAL A 236 1.05 -1.38 -15.21
CA VAL A 236 1.12 0.04 -14.77
C VAL A 236 1.64 0.14 -13.34
N THR A 237 1.18 -0.74 -12.45
CA THR A 237 1.62 -0.77 -11.05
C THR A 237 3.11 -1.03 -10.94
N THR A 238 3.63 -2.07 -11.61
CA THR A 238 5.05 -2.43 -11.52
C THR A 238 5.94 -1.37 -12.15
N SER A 239 5.55 -0.78 -13.29
CA SER A 239 6.28 0.35 -13.89
C SER A 239 6.31 1.56 -12.96
N PHE A 240 5.19 1.89 -12.30
CA PHE A 240 5.12 3.01 -11.38
C PHE A 240 5.98 2.79 -10.12
N LEU A 241 5.96 1.56 -9.56
CA LEU A 241 6.83 1.19 -8.44
C LEU A 241 8.32 1.23 -8.82
N SER A 242 8.67 0.88 -10.06
CA SER A 242 10.06 0.99 -10.56
C SER A 242 10.51 2.45 -10.60
N LEU A 243 9.64 3.36 -11.06
CA LEU A 243 9.92 4.81 -11.02
C LEU A 243 10.07 5.31 -9.58
N HIS A 244 9.22 4.84 -8.66
CA HIS A 244 9.34 5.17 -7.24
C HIS A 244 10.68 4.70 -6.66
N PHE A 245 11.17 3.53 -7.08
CA PHE A 245 12.48 3.06 -6.64
C PHE A 245 13.62 3.98 -7.12
N LEU A 246 13.56 4.46 -8.36
CA LEU A 246 14.58 5.37 -8.90
C LEU A 246 14.68 6.67 -8.08
N PHE A 247 13.54 7.24 -7.70
CA PHE A 247 13.44 8.53 -7.02
C PHE A 247 13.39 8.45 -5.48
N CYS A 248 13.62 7.27 -4.88
CA CYS A 248 13.58 7.10 -3.43
C CYS A 248 14.72 7.79 -2.66
N GLY A 249 15.74 8.29 -3.37
CA GLY A 249 16.92 8.98 -2.80
C GLY A 249 18.20 8.14 -2.74
N PHE A 250 18.13 6.86 -3.13
CA PHE A 250 19.31 5.97 -3.19
C PHE A 250 20.18 6.20 -4.44
N PHE A 251 19.58 6.16 -5.63
CA PHE A 251 20.33 6.28 -6.90
C PHE A 251 20.78 7.70 -7.18
N ILE A 252 19.91 8.67 -6.93
CA ILE A 252 20.18 10.09 -7.13
C ILE A 252 19.88 10.80 -5.81
N ALA A 253 20.90 11.44 -5.25
CA ALA A 253 20.74 12.25 -4.06
C ALA A 253 19.87 13.49 -4.35
N ARG A 254 19.09 13.93 -3.37
CA ARG A 254 18.11 15.02 -3.51
C ARG A 254 18.69 16.27 -4.19
N ASN A 255 19.90 16.68 -3.79
CA ASN A 255 20.62 17.86 -4.29
C ASN A 255 21.07 17.75 -5.76
N ARG A 256 21.03 16.56 -6.35
CA ARG A 256 21.39 16.30 -7.75
C ARG A 256 20.17 16.12 -8.65
N ILE A 257 18.97 16.08 -8.09
CA ILE A 257 17.73 15.96 -8.85
C ILE A 257 17.41 17.33 -9.48
N PRO A 258 17.22 17.42 -10.81
CA PRO A 258 16.81 18.66 -11.44
C PRO A 258 15.49 19.19 -10.88
N GLU A 259 15.33 20.50 -10.78
CA GLU A 259 14.17 21.14 -10.12
C GLU A 259 12.82 20.68 -10.71
N TYR A 260 12.75 20.43 -12.01
CA TYR A 260 11.54 19.97 -12.70
C TYR A 260 11.14 18.52 -12.34
N TRP A 261 12.02 17.70 -11.77
CA TRP A 261 11.71 16.35 -11.28
C TRP A 261 11.58 16.27 -9.75
N LEU A 262 11.90 17.35 -9.03
CA LEU A 262 11.96 17.35 -7.57
C LEU A 262 10.60 17.02 -6.92
N TRP A 263 9.49 17.41 -7.55
CA TRP A 263 8.14 17.08 -7.07
C TRP A 263 7.89 15.56 -7.01
N PHE A 264 8.42 14.80 -7.97
CA PHE A 264 8.22 13.34 -8.03
C PHE A 264 9.01 12.63 -6.93
N HIS A 265 10.17 13.16 -6.56
CA HIS A 265 10.92 12.69 -5.39
C HIS A 265 10.10 12.83 -4.09
N TYR A 266 9.37 13.93 -3.89
CA TYR A 266 8.48 14.07 -2.72
C TYR A 266 7.18 13.24 -2.82
N LEU A 267 6.71 12.93 -4.03
CA LEU A 267 5.58 12.04 -4.26
C LEU A 267 5.94 10.56 -4.06
N THR A 268 7.22 10.23 -4.12
CA THR A 268 7.71 8.85 -4.04
C THR A 268 7.44 8.23 -2.66
N LEU A 269 6.67 7.14 -2.66
CA LEU A 269 6.26 6.40 -1.46
C LEU A 269 7.42 5.78 -0.68
N SER A 270 8.39 5.18 -1.38
CA SER A 270 9.54 4.50 -0.76
C SER A 270 10.59 5.45 -0.21
N LYS A 271 10.53 6.76 -0.55
CA LYS A 271 11.42 7.79 -0.03
C LYS A 271 11.37 7.84 1.50
N TYR A 272 10.17 8.03 2.06
CA TYR A 272 10.02 8.28 3.50
C TYR A 272 10.44 7.08 4.36
N PRO A 273 10.06 5.83 4.03
CA PRO A 273 10.57 4.66 4.74
C PRO A 273 12.08 4.48 4.61
N TYR A 274 12.65 4.76 3.44
CA TYR A 274 14.08 4.72 3.22
C TYR A 274 14.82 5.71 4.12
N GLU A 275 14.43 6.99 4.08
CA GLU A 275 15.02 8.03 4.92
C GLU A 275 14.86 7.75 6.42
N ALA A 276 13.68 7.27 6.84
CA ALA A 276 13.42 6.88 8.23
C ALA A 276 14.35 5.74 8.69
N ALA A 277 14.52 4.71 7.86
CA ALA A 277 15.40 3.58 8.16
C ALA A 277 16.88 4.00 8.22
N LEU A 278 17.32 4.82 7.27
CA LEU A 278 18.67 5.41 7.29
C LEU A 278 18.92 6.21 8.56
N ARG A 279 17.97 7.07 8.94
CA ARG A 279 18.09 7.85 10.17
C ARG A 279 18.12 6.96 11.40
N ASN A 280 17.41 5.84 11.41
CA ASN A 280 17.48 4.91 12.54
C ASN A 280 18.85 4.22 12.65
N GLU A 281 19.47 3.89 11.52
CA GLU A 281 20.79 3.24 11.46
C GLU A 281 21.93 4.21 11.81
N PHE A 282 21.91 5.40 11.21
CA PHE A 282 23.03 6.36 11.22
C PHE A 282 22.85 7.49 12.24
N ASN A 283 21.89 7.39 13.17
CA ASN A 283 21.62 8.47 14.15
C ASN A 283 22.76 8.67 15.17
N ASP A 284 23.55 7.63 15.42
CA ASP A 284 24.54 7.63 16.50
C ASP A 284 25.79 8.41 16.06
N PRO A 285 26.08 9.57 16.66
CA PRO A 285 27.26 10.37 16.30
C PRO A 285 28.57 9.72 16.73
N THR A 286 28.53 8.75 17.65
CA THR A 286 29.74 8.06 18.15
C THR A 286 30.22 6.97 17.21
N ARG A 287 29.36 6.48 16.29
CA ARG A 287 29.74 5.47 15.30
C ARG A 287 30.50 6.12 14.15
N CYS A 288 31.78 5.79 14.08
CA CYS A 288 32.63 6.18 12.97
C CYS A 288 32.51 5.20 11.81
N PHE A 289 32.32 5.71 10.60
CA PHE A 289 32.25 4.91 9.37
C PHE A 289 33.46 5.11 8.45
N GLN A 290 34.37 6.02 8.79
CA GLN A 290 35.63 6.19 8.08
C GLN A 290 36.70 6.69 9.04
N GLN A 291 37.67 5.83 9.31
CA GLN A 291 38.82 6.16 10.15
C GLN A 291 39.96 6.76 9.32
N GLY A 292 40.95 7.39 9.97
CA GLY A 292 42.05 8.08 9.28
C GLY A 292 42.84 7.21 8.30
N VAL A 293 43.05 5.93 8.62
CA VAL A 293 43.75 5.00 7.71
C VAL A 293 42.92 4.71 6.45
N GLU A 294 41.60 4.67 6.58
CA GLU A 294 40.62 4.36 5.53
C GLU A 294 40.25 5.61 4.70
N LEU A 295 40.73 6.79 5.10
CA LEU A 295 40.49 8.05 4.39
C LEU A 295 40.93 7.95 2.91
N PHE A 296 42.00 7.21 2.65
CA PHE A 296 42.63 7.11 1.35
C PHE A 296 42.11 5.95 0.49
N ASP A 297 41.26 5.07 1.01
CA ASP A 297 40.91 3.81 0.32
C ASP A 297 40.11 4.02 -0.97
N ASN A 298 39.30 5.08 -1.03
CA ASN A 298 38.56 5.48 -2.23
C ASN A 298 39.34 6.46 -3.14
N SER A 299 40.65 6.63 -2.90
CA SER A 299 41.52 7.53 -3.67
C SER A 299 42.63 6.75 -4.37
N PRO A 300 43.35 7.34 -5.33
CA PRO A 300 44.55 6.73 -5.92
C PRO A 300 45.61 6.33 -4.87
N LEU A 301 45.58 6.98 -3.69
CA LEU A 301 46.49 6.69 -2.58
C LEU A 301 46.12 5.41 -1.82
N GLY A 302 44.96 4.83 -2.10
CA GLY A 302 44.48 3.58 -1.49
C GLY A 302 45.40 2.39 -1.75
N ARG A 303 46.15 2.43 -2.87
CA ARG A 303 47.11 1.39 -3.28
C ARG A 303 48.41 1.39 -2.48
N PHE A 304 48.71 2.47 -1.75
CA PHE A 304 49.95 2.56 -0.99
C PHE A 304 49.87 1.78 0.32
N PRO A 305 51.02 1.28 0.83
CA PRO A 305 51.08 0.60 2.11
C PRO A 305 50.58 1.49 3.26
N THR A 306 50.02 0.86 4.28
CA THR A 306 49.46 1.54 5.47
C THR A 306 50.47 2.47 6.14
N THR A 307 51.76 2.13 6.11
CA THR A 307 52.84 2.96 6.65
C THR A 307 52.98 4.30 5.92
N MET A 308 52.80 4.32 4.60
CA MET A 308 52.84 5.54 3.81
C MET A 308 51.57 6.38 4.02
N LYS A 309 50.40 5.73 4.13
CA LYS A 309 49.14 6.40 4.51
C LYS A 309 49.25 7.08 5.88
N LEU A 310 49.85 6.41 6.87
CA LEU A 310 50.07 6.98 8.21
C LEU A 310 51.06 8.15 8.21
N LYS A 311 52.14 8.08 7.41
CA LYS A 311 53.06 9.22 7.23
C LYS A 311 52.35 10.41 6.60
N LEU A 312 51.49 10.17 5.62
CA LEU A 312 50.68 11.22 5.00
C LEU A 312 49.71 11.84 6.01
N LEU A 313 49.05 10.99 6.81
CA LEU A 313 48.15 11.42 7.88
C LEU A 313 48.87 12.30 8.90
N LYS A 314 50.10 11.94 9.28
CA LYS A 314 50.95 12.73 10.17
C LYS A 314 51.32 14.08 9.55
N SER A 315 51.68 14.11 8.26
CA SER A 315 51.94 15.37 7.55
C SER A 315 50.71 16.29 7.56
N MET A 316 49.51 15.73 7.34
CA MET A 316 48.25 16.47 7.44
C MET A 316 47.97 16.95 8.87
N SER A 317 48.29 16.13 9.88
CA SER A 317 48.19 16.46 11.30
C SER A 317 49.00 17.72 11.62
N ASP A 318 50.24 17.76 11.14
CA ASP A 318 51.18 18.86 11.36
C ASP A 318 50.74 20.16 10.64
N THR A 319 49.99 20.05 9.54
CA THR A 319 49.47 21.23 8.81
C THR A 319 48.17 21.76 9.39
N LEU A 320 47.32 20.88 9.93
CA LEU A 320 46.00 21.25 10.46
C LEU A 320 46.03 21.67 11.93
N ASP A 321 47.20 21.59 12.59
CA ASP A 321 47.39 21.82 14.02
C ASP A 321 46.41 20.98 14.88
N GLN A 322 46.12 19.76 14.41
CA GLN A 322 45.24 18.80 15.07
C GLN A 322 45.93 17.45 15.12
N THR A 323 45.80 16.71 16.22
CA THR A 323 46.35 15.35 16.36
C THR A 323 45.49 14.35 15.58
N LEU A 324 45.89 14.06 14.34
CA LEU A 324 45.26 13.05 13.49
C LEU A 324 45.99 11.71 13.68
N SER A 325 45.27 10.71 14.19
CA SER A 325 45.75 9.36 14.40
C SER A 325 45.00 8.36 13.52
N ASN A 326 45.42 7.10 13.56
CA ASN A 326 44.75 6.00 12.87
C ASN A 326 43.26 5.88 13.23
N SER A 327 42.90 6.16 14.48
CA SER A 327 41.55 6.06 15.04
C SER A 327 40.74 7.37 14.95
N THR A 328 41.31 8.44 14.41
CA THR A 328 40.56 9.70 14.25
C THR A 328 39.39 9.48 13.29
N CYS A 329 38.20 9.88 13.71
CA CYS A 329 37.01 9.73 12.90
C CYS A 329 36.84 10.87 11.91
N PHE A 330 36.73 10.57 10.61
CA PHE A 330 36.55 11.56 9.55
C PHE A 330 35.11 11.64 9.04
N THR A 331 34.39 10.51 9.00
CA THR A 331 33.01 10.47 8.55
C THR A 331 32.15 9.74 9.58
N THR A 332 31.19 10.44 10.17
CA THR A 332 30.19 9.89 11.07
C THR A 332 28.92 9.47 10.32
N GLY A 333 28.01 8.76 11.00
CA GLY A 333 26.69 8.46 10.44
C GLY A 333 25.90 9.71 10.04
N VAL A 334 26.01 10.77 10.83
CA VAL A 334 25.34 12.06 10.55
C VAL A 334 25.88 12.70 9.26
N ASP A 335 27.19 12.59 9.01
CA ASP A 335 27.80 13.10 7.78
C ASP A 335 27.30 12.33 6.54
N ILE A 336 27.08 11.01 6.66
CA ILE A 336 26.50 10.19 5.60
C ILE A 336 25.07 10.68 5.28
N LEU A 337 24.25 10.93 6.31
CA LEU A 337 22.90 11.44 6.14
C LEU A 337 22.89 12.83 5.47
N ASN A 338 23.79 13.72 5.91
CA ASN A 338 23.95 15.06 5.36
C ASN A 338 24.34 15.02 3.87
N ARG A 339 25.34 14.19 3.50
CA ARG A 339 25.78 14.03 2.11
C ARG A 339 24.68 13.49 1.19
N ARG A 340 23.77 12.66 1.73
CA ARG A 340 22.62 12.12 1.00
C ARG A 340 21.42 13.08 0.94
N GLY A 341 21.46 14.19 1.68
CA GLY A 341 20.36 15.16 1.74
C GLY A 341 19.18 14.68 2.58
N VAL A 342 19.38 13.72 3.49
CA VAL A 342 18.34 13.12 4.34
C VAL A 342 18.12 13.99 5.58
N ASN A 343 17.98 15.31 5.40
CA ASN A 343 17.96 16.28 6.51
C ASN A 343 16.57 16.86 6.78
N ASP A 344 15.63 16.69 5.84
CA ASP A 344 14.35 17.39 5.84
C ASP A 344 13.39 16.96 6.98
N LEU A 345 13.39 15.68 7.38
CA LEU A 345 12.36 15.10 8.27
C LEU A 345 12.95 14.25 9.40
N SER A 346 12.44 14.42 10.63
CA SER A 346 12.77 13.49 11.72
C SER A 346 12.33 12.06 11.37
N LYS A 347 12.95 11.04 11.98
CA LYS A 347 12.63 9.64 11.70
C LYS A 347 11.15 9.29 11.97
N TRP A 348 10.56 9.89 13.01
CA TRP A 348 9.13 9.70 13.32
C TRP A 348 8.21 10.50 12.40
N ASN A 349 8.62 11.69 11.96
CA ASN A 349 7.85 12.45 10.98
C ASN A 349 7.79 11.71 9.65
N ALA A 350 8.89 11.07 9.22
CA ALA A 350 8.89 10.23 8.03
C ALA A 350 7.93 9.04 8.16
N VAL A 351 7.88 8.36 9.32
CA VAL A 351 6.87 7.32 9.61
C VAL A 351 5.44 7.89 9.48
N LEU A 352 5.18 9.04 10.08
CA LEU A 352 3.85 9.68 10.03
C LEU A 352 3.45 10.03 8.60
N VAL A 353 4.37 10.54 7.78
CA VAL A 353 4.13 10.82 6.36
C VAL A 353 3.82 9.52 5.60
N THR A 354 4.56 8.44 5.83
CA THR A 354 4.25 7.13 5.25
C THR A 354 2.86 6.65 5.64
N VAL A 355 2.49 6.77 6.92
CA VAL A 355 1.15 6.39 7.40
C VAL A 355 0.06 7.27 6.77
N ALA A 356 0.30 8.57 6.66
CA ALA A 356 -0.59 9.54 6.03
C ALA A 356 -0.85 9.22 4.56
N TRP A 357 0.19 8.81 3.81
CA TRP A 357 0.03 8.31 2.44
C TRP A 357 -0.94 7.12 2.37
N GLY A 358 -0.86 6.18 3.32
CA GLY A 358 -1.81 5.08 3.37
C GLY A 358 -3.26 5.53 3.57
N PHE A 359 -3.51 6.46 4.49
CA PHE A 359 -4.86 7.04 4.66
C PHE A 359 -5.31 7.80 3.40
N PHE A 360 -4.44 8.59 2.81
CA PHE A 360 -4.71 9.33 1.58
C PHE A 360 -5.17 8.40 0.45
N PHE A 361 -4.47 7.30 0.19
CA PHE A 361 -4.89 6.35 -0.84
C PHE A 361 -6.16 5.59 -0.48
N ARG A 362 -6.45 5.33 0.79
CA ARG A 362 -7.74 4.74 1.20
C ARG A 362 -8.90 5.70 0.93
N ILE A 363 -8.69 6.99 1.14
CA ILE A 363 -9.67 8.04 0.81
C ILE A 363 -9.87 8.10 -0.71
N LEU A 364 -8.78 8.11 -1.49
CA LEU A 364 -8.87 8.06 -2.96
C LEU A 364 -9.58 6.79 -3.44
N PHE A 365 -9.27 5.63 -2.86
CA PHE A 365 -9.96 4.38 -3.17
C PHE A 365 -11.46 4.49 -2.92
N TYR A 366 -11.88 5.07 -1.80
CA TYR A 366 -13.31 5.36 -1.55
C TYR A 366 -13.93 6.18 -2.68
N PHE A 367 -13.29 7.25 -3.14
CA PHE A 367 -13.80 8.07 -4.25
C PHE A 367 -13.86 7.29 -5.57
N THR A 368 -12.87 6.46 -5.88
CA THR A 368 -12.90 5.61 -7.09
C THR A 368 -14.10 4.65 -7.07
N LEU A 369 -14.45 4.08 -5.91
CA LEU A 369 -15.63 3.23 -5.77
C LEU A 369 -16.94 4.00 -5.94
N VAL A 370 -17.00 5.24 -5.45
CA VAL A 370 -18.17 6.12 -5.63
C VAL A 370 -18.36 6.47 -7.11
N LEU A 371 -17.31 6.89 -7.80
CA LEU A 371 -17.35 7.28 -9.22
C LEU A 371 -17.65 6.07 -10.12
N GLY A 372 -17.00 4.92 -9.88
CA GLY A 372 -17.23 3.70 -10.64
C GLY A 372 -18.67 3.19 -10.58
N SER A 373 -19.42 3.51 -9.52
CA SER A 373 -20.84 3.14 -9.40
C SER A 373 -21.78 3.96 -10.27
N LYS A 374 -21.43 5.23 -10.54
CA LYS A 374 -22.24 6.12 -11.37
C LYS A 374 -22.14 5.75 -12.84
N ASN A 375 -20.98 5.27 -13.27
CA ASN A 375 -20.71 4.96 -14.68
C ASN A 375 -21.35 3.66 -15.18
N LYS A 376 -21.83 2.78 -14.29
CA LYS A 376 -22.55 1.53 -14.64
C LYS A 376 -24.08 1.64 -14.56
N ARG A 377 -24.63 2.79 -14.13
CA ARG A 377 -26.08 3.07 -14.12
C ARG A 377 -26.55 3.88 -15.34
N LYS A 378 -25.61 4.31 -16.19
CA LYS A 378 -25.86 4.72 -17.57
C LYS A 378 -25.52 3.53 -18.45
#